data_AF-A0A2E5YTU6-F1
#
_entry.id   AF-A0A2E5YTU6-F1
#
_cell.length_a   1.000
_cell.length_b   1.000
_cell.length_c   1.000
_cell.angle_alpha   90.00
_cell.angle_beta   90.00
_cell.angle_gamma   90.00
#
_symmetry.space_group_name_H-M   'P 1'
#
loop_
_entity.id
_entity.type
_entity.pdbx_description
1 polymer ?
#
loop_
_entity_poly.entity_id
_entity_poly.type
_entity_poly.pdbx_seq_one_letter_code
_entity_poly.pdbx_strand_id
1 'polypeptide(L)'
;MALSRPGILLVDDGELDEVARVLDRQGIAYERLRGGRIPNEVAPPMDLLIVTPRRVERVRRGSPAAARPGRPLRIIAANEDSPAMRRRLRRSGLHLLIRLPAAPEIWRLLIARALYRGSERRVDARVAVGSPVALGRNDPRAPKRSAALIDLSNRGCRLQTSESLSVGDSVEFTIPVNGGTWCEPGPLTLRGEVRRSATMSHSADFLLAVAFEASMPESIRTRLTALINQWASGPLSSDRRIVGDAPPIPPCRLPSLPDLTLDDETDPPILANSEVRVSLETQRAAGAQGTEPTTDRRQRARGRFQSPLVVERDEGPFVLIGRDLSASGMRVEPHPDLHVGDRFRIGLHGPGPGEPHVLAVEVVRDDGPNGFGLVFDEVDEETARELEKMVACLPDVESLEDGEIAGLGAILSEIMSD
;
A
#
# COMPACT_ATOMS: atom_id res chain seq x y z
N MET A 1 -0.03 -29.21 36.70
CA MET A 1 -0.99 -28.59 35.76
C MET A 1 -0.21 -27.79 34.74
N ALA A 2 -0.19 -28.19 33.47
CA ALA A 2 0.42 -27.38 32.42
C ALA A 2 -0.45 -26.14 32.21
N LEU A 3 0.06 -24.96 32.54
CA LEU A 3 -0.62 -23.69 32.26
C LEU A 3 -0.91 -23.61 30.77
N SER A 4 -2.20 -23.48 30.41
CA SER A 4 -2.62 -23.29 29.03
C SER A 4 -1.93 -22.04 28.48
N ARG A 5 -1.11 -22.20 27.44
CA ARG A 5 -0.40 -21.07 26.84
C ARG A 5 -1.40 -20.11 26.18
N PRO A 6 -1.18 -18.80 26.24
CA PRO A 6 -2.06 -17.84 25.59
C PRO A 6 -2.03 -18.02 24.07
N GLY A 7 -3.20 -17.85 23.43
CA GLY A 7 -3.31 -17.78 21.97
C GLY A 7 -2.65 -16.52 21.42
N ILE A 8 -2.86 -15.39 22.10
CA ILE A 8 -2.37 -14.06 21.72
C ILE A 8 -1.59 -13.47 22.89
N LEU A 9 -0.42 -12.89 22.59
CA LEU A 9 0.43 -12.22 23.58
C LEU A 9 0.81 -10.81 23.12
N LEU A 10 0.55 -9.83 23.98
CA LEU A 10 1.04 -8.46 23.87
C LEU A 10 2.20 -8.23 24.84
N VAL A 11 3.32 -7.67 24.37
CA VAL A 11 4.47 -7.34 25.21
C VAL A 11 4.95 -5.92 24.94
N ASP A 12 4.71 -4.99 25.86
CA ASP A 12 4.92 -3.56 25.66
C ASP A 12 5.15 -2.76 26.96
N ASP A 13 5.41 -1.46 26.87
CA ASP A 13 5.55 -0.54 28.01
C ASP A 13 4.37 0.44 28.15
N GLY A 14 3.33 0.26 27.34
CA GLY A 14 2.15 1.11 27.24
C GLY A 14 1.78 1.46 25.81
N GLU A 15 2.71 1.27 24.86
CA GLU A 15 2.51 1.67 23.46
C GLU A 15 1.43 0.84 22.74
N LEU A 16 1.03 -0.32 23.27
CA LEU A 16 0.00 -1.18 22.68
C LEU A 16 -1.39 -1.01 23.30
N ASP A 17 -1.66 0.10 23.98
CA ASP A 17 -2.98 0.37 24.59
C ASP A 17 -4.13 0.40 23.56
N GLU A 18 -3.88 0.83 22.32
CA GLU A 18 -4.89 0.76 21.24
C GLU A 18 -5.17 -0.68 20.81
N VAL A 19 -4.12 -1.50 20.67
CA VAL A 19 -4.24 -2.92 20.26
C VAL A 19 -5.04 -3.71 21.30
N ALA A 20 -4.74 -3.48 22.58
CA ALA A 20 -5.49 -4.05 23.70
C ALA A 20 -6.98 -3.68 23.62
N ARG A 21 -7.30 -2.39 23.39
CA ARG A 21 -8.68 -1.91 23.21
C ARG A 21 -9.38 -2.54 21.98
N VAL A 22 -8.66 -2.82 20.90
CA VAL A 22 -9.20 -3.52 19.72
C VAL A 22 -9.55 -4.98 20.06
N LEU A 23 -8.68 -5.69 20.79
CA LEU A 23 -8.92 -7.07 21.24
C LEU A 23 -10.08 -7.15 22.24
N ASP A 24 -10.13 -6.23 23.21
CA ASP A 24 -11.21 -6.15 24.20
C ASP A 24 -12.57 -5.92 23.53
N ARG A 25 -12.66 -4.98 22.57
CA ARG A 25 -13.89 -4.69 21.81
C ARG A 25 -14.38 -5.88 20.99
N GLN A 26 -13.47 -6.73 20.51
CA GLN A 26 -13.81 -7.94 19.76
C GLN A 26 -14.10 -9.15 20.66
N GLY A 27 -13.97 -9.02 21.98
CA GLY A 27 -14.14 -10.13 22.93
C GLY A 27 -13.08 -11.23 22.75
N ILE A 28 -11.90 -10.89 22.23
CA ILE A 28 -10.82 -11.86 21.97
C ILE A 28 -9.91 -11.93 23.19
N ALA A 29 -9.75 -13.14 23.75
CA ALA A 29 -8.86 -13.34 24.89
C ALA A 29 -7.37 -13.20 24.50
N TYR A 30 -6.60 -12.46 25.29
CA TYR A 30 -5.16 -12.28 25.14
C TYR A 30 -4.48 -12.18 26.51
N GLU A 31 -3.18 -12.43 26.53
CA GLU A 31 -2.30 -12.12 27.66
C GLU A 31 -1.51 -10.84 27.34
N ARG A 32 -1.35 -9.95 28.33
CA ARG A 32 -0.55 -8.74 28.17
C ARG A 32 0.47 -8.60 29.29
N LEU A 33 1.73 -8.50 28.90
CA LEU A 33 2.86 -8.27 29.81
C LEU A 33 3.35 -6.84 29.61
N ARG A 34 3.17 -6.01 30.64
CA ARG A 34 3.50 -4.57 30.60
C ARG A 34 4.58 -4.19 31.61
N GLY A 35 5.58 -3.42 31.17
CA GLY A 35 6.56 -2.79 32.05
C GLY A 35 7.30 -3.81 32.95
N GLY A 36 7.30 -3.54 34.26
CA GLY A 36 7.98 -4.38 35.27
C GLY A 36 7.40 -5.79 35.43
N ARG A 37 6.22 -6.08 34.86
CA ARG A 37 5.62 -7.42 34.88
C ARG A 37 6.18 -8.35 33.80
N ILE A 38 7.00 -7.84 32.89
CA ILE A 38 7.60 -8.65 31.82
C ILE A 38 8.77 -9.45 32.41
N PRO A 39 8.70 -10.79 32.45
CA PRO A 39 9.80 -11.63 32.94
C PRO A 39 11.04 -11.49 32.05
N ASN A 40 12.18 -12.00 32.54
CA ASN A 40 13.45 -11.96 31.80
C ASN A 40 13.38 -12.73 30.48
N GLU A 41 12.60 -13.81 30.46
CA GLU A 41 12.33 -14.61 29.27
C GLU A 41 10.82 -14.90 29.18
N VAL A 42 10.25 -14.65 28.01
CA VAL A 42 8.83 -14.80 27.70
C VAL A 42 8.69 -15.89 26.64
N ALA A 43 7.86 -16.89 26.92
CA ALA A 43 7.57 -17.94 25.94
C ALA A 43 6.70 -17.39 24.78
N PRO A 44 6.91 -17.85 23.53
CA PRO A 44 6.09 -17.41 22.41
C PRO A 44 4.65 -17.91 22.54
N PRO A 45 3.65 -17.11 22.12
CA PRO A 45 2.24 -17.52 22.09
C PRO A 45 1.98 -18.52 20.95
N MET A 46 0.76 -19.08 20.94
CA MET A 46 0.36 -20.07 19.94
C MET A 46 0.04 -19.47 18.57
N ASP A 47 -0.66 -18.32 18.53
CA ASP A 47 -1.25 -17.79 17.30
C ASP A 47 -0.67 -16.42 16.89
N LEU A 48 -0.56 -15.48 17.83
CA LEU A 48 -0.17 -14.09 17.53
C LEU A 48 0.68 -13.46 18.65
N LEU A 49 1.82 -12.90 18.27
CA LEU A 49 2.67 -12.06 19.11
C LEU A 49 2.67 -10.63 18.56
N ILE A 50 2.32 -9.64 19.39
CA ILE A 50 2.53 -8.22 19.08
C ILE A 50 3.44 -7.65 20.17
N VAL A 51 4.57 -7.08 19.78
CA VAL A 51 5.62 -6.66 20.71
C VAL A 51 6.24 -5.33 20.29
N THR A 52 6.76 -4.55 21.24
CA THR A 52 7.51 -3.31 20.95
C THR A 52 9.02 -3.56 20.86
N PRO A 53 9.79 -2.72 20.13
CA PRO A 53 11.22 -2.96 19.88
C PRO A 53 12.06 -3.16 21.13
N ARG A 54 11.70 -2.52 22.25
CA ARG A 54 12.40 -2.62 23.53
C ARG A 54 12.22 -3.98 24.21
N ARG A 55 11.17 -4.73 23.84
CA ARG A 55 10.78 -5.98 24.49
C ARG A 55 10.98 -7.22 23.62
N VAL A 56 11.32 -7.05 22.33
CA VAL A 56 11.51 -8.15 21.39
C VAL A 56 12.54 -9.19 21.87
N GLU A 57 13.63 -8.75 22.51
CA GLU A 57 14.72 -9.62 22.96
C GLU A 57 14.33 -10.50 24.14
N ARG A 58 13.29 -10.11 24.90
CA ARG A 58 12.77 -10.92 26.01
C ARG A 58 11.87 -12.06 25.53
N VAL A 59 11.39 -12.01 24.29
CA VAL A 59 10.51 -13.06 23.75
C VAL A 59 11.33 -14.11 23.03
N ARG A 60 11.30 -15.34 23.54
CA ARG A 60 12.01 -16.47 22.93
C ARG A 60 11.60 -16.64 21.47
N ARG A 61 12.59 -16.94 20.64
CA ARG A 61 12.41 -17.21 19.21
C ARG A 61 11.78 -18.59 18.97
N GLY A 62 11.23 -18.75 17.77
CA GLY A 62 10.61 -19.98 17.32
C GLY A 62 9.14 -20.12 17.70
N SER A 63 8.60 -21.28 17.34
CA SER A 63 7.19 -21.62 17.48
C SER A 63 7.02 -22.64 18.60
N PRO A 64 5.96 -22.54 19.43
CA PRO A 64 5.54 -23.64 20.28
C PRO A 64 5.35 -24.94 19.48
N ALA A 65 5.69 -26.10 20.06
CA ALA A 65 5.53 -27.39 19.38
C ALA A 65 4.09 -27.69 18.93
N ALA A 66 3.10 -27.13 19.63
CA ALA A 66 1.69 -27.28 19.30
C ALA A 66 1.16 -26.16 18.37
N ALA A 67 1.98 -25.18 18.00
CA ALA A 67 1.59 -24.12 17.08
C ALA A 67 1.46 -24.65 15.65
N ARG A 68 0.56 -24.03 14.89
CA ARG A 68 0.36 -24.38 13.48
C ARG A 68 1.57 -23.91 12.65
N PRO A 69 1.79 -24.48 11.45
CA PRO A 69 2.80 -23.96 10.52
C PRO A 69 2.61 -22.45 10.29
N GLY A 70 3.72 -21.69 10.29
CA GLY A 70 3.70 -20.23 10.14
C GLY A 70 3.22 -19.45 11.37
N ARG A 71 2.99 -20.12 12.52
CA ARG A 71 2.55 -19.50 13.77
C ARG A 71 3.61 -19.56 14.88
N PRO A 72 3.61 -18.60 15.83
CA PRO A 72 2.75 -17.41 15.87
C PRO A 72 3.11 -16.42 14.75
N LEU A 73 2.13 -15.63 14.28
CA LEU A 73 2.45 -14.44 13.49
C LEU A 73 3.11 -13.43 14.45
N ARG A 74 4.28 -12.89 14.10
CA ARG A 74 5.07 -12.04 14.97
C ARG A 74 5.13 -10.63 14.41
N ILE A 75 4.43 -9.72 15.05
CA ILE A 75 4.28 -8.33 14.66
C ILE A 75 5.08 -7.44 15.62
N ILE A 76 5.85 -6.51 15.06
CA ILE A 76 6.52 -5.46 15.82
C ILE A 76 5.78 -4.13 15.63
N ALA A 77 5.40 -3.46 16.71
CA ALA A 77 4.82 -2.13 16.66
C ALA A 77 5.85 -1.09 17.16
N ALA A 78 6.22 -0.12 16.34
CA ALA A 78 7.31 0.80 16.63
C ALA A 78 6.94 2.26 16.33
N ASN A 79 7.27 3.17 17.25
CA ASN A 79 7.12 4.63 17.02
C ASN A 79 8.20 5.17 16.07
N GLU A 80 9.37 4.54 16.07
CA GLU A 80 10.51 4.94 15.25
C GLU A 80 10.95 3.76 14.39
N ASP A 81 11.40 4.03 13.18
CA ASP A 81 11.99 3.04 12.30
C ASP A 81 13.33 3.51 11.73
N SER A 82 14.33 2.64 11.83
CA SER A 82 15.63 2.86 11.19
C SER A 82 16.04 1.61 10.41
N PRO A 83 16.83 1.74 9.33
CA PRO A 83 17.33 0.59 8.59
C PRO A 83 18.09 -0.42 9.48
N ALA A 84 18.89 0.08 10.42
CA ALA A 84 19.62 -0.75 11.38
C ALA A 84 18.66 -1.53 12.30
N MET A 85 17.61 -0.87 12.80
CA MET A 85 16.59 -1.54 13.60
C MET A 85 15.85 -2.59 12.77
N ARG A 86 15.41 -2.27 11.55
CA ARG A 86 14.75 -3.24 10.65
C ARG A 86 15.62 -4.48 10.42
N ARG A 87 16.91 -4.32 10.11
CA ARG A 87 17.86 -5.44 9.99
C ARG A 87 17.97 -6.26 11.27
N ARG A 88 17.95 -5.63 12.45
CA ARG A 88 17.92 -6.33 13.74
C ARG A 88 16.62 -7.12 13.92
N LEU A 89 15.47 -6.51 13.61
CA LEU A 89 14.14 -7.10 13.76
C LEU A 89 13.93 -8.30 12.83
N ARG A 90 14.41 -8.22 11.58
CA ARG A 90 14.43 -9.36 10.64
C ARG A 90 15.22 -10.54 11.20
N ARG A 91 16.42 -10.28 11.73
CA ARG A 91 17.24 -11.32 12.40
C ARG A 91 16.56 -11.91 13.64
N SER A 92 15.58 -11.22 14.22
CA SER A 92 14.77 -11.70 15.33
C SER A 92 13.55 -12.53 14.91
N GLY A 93 13.36 -12.76 13.61
CA GLY A 93 12.26 -13.58 13.07
C GLY A 93 10.91 -12.92 13.28
N LEU A 94 10.83 -11.58 13.13
CA LEU A 94 9.56 -10.87 13.06
C LEU A 94 9.06 -10.87 11.62
N HIS A 95 7.74 -10.93 11.43
CA HIS A 95 7.11 -11.07 10.12
C HIS A 95 6.61 -9.72 9.59
N LEU A 96 6.03 -8.89 10.46
CA LEU A 96 5.45 -7.60 10.09
C LEU A 96 5.95 -6.50 11.02
N LEU A 97 6.26 -5.33 10.47
CA LEU A 97 6.49 -4.08 11.20
C LEU A 97 5.31 -3.14 10.99
N ILE A 98 4.84 -2.53 12.08
CA ILE A 98 3.76 -1.56 12.09
C ILE A 98 4.25 -0.28 12.77
N ARG A 99 4.10 0.85 12.08
CA ARG A 99 4.41 2.16 12.64
C ARG A 99 3.28 2.60 13.58
N LEU A 100 3.66 3.21 14.69
CA LEU A 100 2.73 3.77 15.68
C LEU A 100 2.73 5.30 15.60
N PRO A 101 1.57 5.97 15.77
CA PRO A 101 0.25 5.37 15.99
C PRO A 101 -0.30 4.72 14.70
N ALA A 102 -1.02 3.61 14.83
CA ALA A 102 -1.73 2.96 13.73
C ALA A 102 -3.24 2.97 13.99
N ALA A 103 -4.03 3.12 12.94
CA ALA A 103 -5.49 3.15 13.03
C ALA A 103 -6.06 1.82 13.58
N PRO A 104 -7.15 1.85 14.38
CA PRO A 104 -7.77 0.65 14.94
C PRO A 104 -8.18 -0.41 13.90
N GLU A 105 -8.54 0.02 12.70
CA GLU A 105 -8.97 -0.82 11.58
C GLU A 105 -7.82 -1.70 11.06
N ILE A 106 -6.59 -1.15 11.02
CA ILE A 106 -5.38 -1.89 10.65
C ILE A 106 -5.16 -3.04 11.62
N TRP A 107 -5.27 -2.76 12.92
CA TRP A 107 -5.15 -3.79 13.96
C TRP A 107 -6.25 -4.84 13.87
N ARG A 108 -7.51 -4.42 13.69
CA ARG A 108 -8.64 -5.33 13.54
C ARG A 108 -8.42 -6.32 12.42
N LEU A 109 -7.99 -5.85 11.26
CA LEU A 109 -7.75 -6.68 10.10
C LEU A 109 -6.55 -7.62 10.31
N LEU A 110 -5.45 -7.13 10.86
CA LEU A 110 -4.27 -7.93 11.13
C LEU A 110 -4.54 -9.03 12.16
N ILE A 111 -5.31 -8.72 13.21
CA ILE A 111 -5.76 -9.69 14.21
C ILE A 111 -6.68 -10.72 13.54
N ALA A 112 -7.65 -10.29 12.73
CA ALA A 112 -8.54 -11.21 12.01
C ALA A 112 -7.75 -12.17 11.11
N ARG A 113 -6.79 -11.65 10.34
CA ARG A 113 -5.86 -12.46 9.52
C ARG A 113 -5.00 -13.39 10.38
N ALA A 114 -4.55 -12.90 11.53
CA ALA A 114 -3.76 -13.68 12.45
C ALA A 114 -4.58 -14.78 13.16
N LEU A 115 -5.90 -14.66 13.27
CA LEU A 115 -6.73 -15.66 13.92
C LEU A 115 -7.50 -16.52 12.92
N TYR A 116 -7.42 -16.21 11.63
CA TYR A 116 -8.05 -17.00 10.59
C TYR A 116 -7.53 -18.44 10.63
N ARG A 117 -8.44 -19.36 10.99
CA ARG A 117 -8.17 -20.80 11.15
C ARG A 117 -8.45 -21.60 9.88
N GLY A 118 -9.07 -20.99 8.87
CA GLY A 118 -9.27 -21.64 7.59
C GLY A 118 -7.92 -21.89 6.93
N SER A 119 -7.83 -22.97 6.15
CA SER A 119 -6.79 -23.05 5.12
C SER A 119 -6.94 -21.79 4.26
N GLU A 120 -5.94 -20.91 4.23
CA GLU A 120 -5.88 -19.93 3.15
C GLU A 120 -5.75 -20.75 1.87
N ARG A 121 -6.88 -20.93 1.18
CA ARG A 121 -6.95 -21.77 -0.02
C ARG A 121 -6.44 -21.00 -1.24
N ARG A 122 -6.20 -19.70 -1.09
CA ARG A 122 -5.76 -18.83 -2.18
C ARG A 122 -4.26 -18.85 -2.23
N VAL A 123 -3.73 -19.27 -3.37
CA VAL A 123 -2.29 -19.28 -3.65
C VAL A 123 -1.83 -17.89 -4.11
N ASP A 124 -2.75 -17.07 -4.64
CA ASP A 124 -2.45 -15.78 -5.26
C ASP A 124 -3.12 -14.62 -4.52
N ALA A 125 -2.37 -13.52 -4.37
CA ALA A 125 -2.88 -12.27 -3.81
C ALA A 125 -3.98 -11.66 -4.71
N ARG A 126 -4.92 -10.95 -4.08
CA ARG A 126 -6.02 -10.23 -4.75
C ARG A 126 -5.91 -8.75 -4.47
N VAL A 127 -6.25 -7.94 -5.46
CA VAL A 127 -6.33 -6.48 -5.36
C VAL A 127 -7.81 -6.09 -5.40
N ALA A 128 -8.24 -5.23 -4.48
CA ALA A 128 -9.58 -4.65 -4.49
C ALA A 128 -9.64 -3.58 -5.59
N VAL A 129 -10.70 -3.60 -6.40
CA VAL A 129 -10.78 -2.78 -7.63
C VAL A 129 -11.96 -1.81 -7.60
N GLY A 130 -13.18 -2.32 -7.41
CA GLY A 130 -14.40 -1.50 -7.45
C GLY A 130 -14.74 -0.91 -8.84
N SER A 131 -14.30 -1.53 -9.94
CA SER A 131 -14.45 -0.96 -11.30
C SER A 131 -15.67 -1.55 -12.03
N PRO A 132 -16.46 -0.74 -12.77
CA PRO A 132 -17.53 -1.27 -13.60
C PRO A 132 -16.97 -2.12 -14.75
N VAL A 133 -17.59 -3.26 -15.01
CA VAL A 133 -17.24 -4.16 -16.11
C VAL A 133 -18.49 -4.52 -16.92
N ALA A 134 -18.28 -4.77 -18.22
CA ALA A 134 -19.34 -5.22 -19.09
C ALA A 134 -19.32 -6.75 -19.17
N LEU A 135 -20.38 -7.41 -18.70
CA LEU A 135 -20.60 -8.84 -18.88
C LEU A 135 -21.09 -9.12 -20.31
N GLY A 136 -20.38 -9.98 -21.02
CA GLY A 136 -20.76 -10.60 -22.28
C GLY A 136 -21.25 -12.02 -22.05
N ARG A 137 -22.35 -12.40 -22.70
CA ARG A 137 -22.72 -13.81 -22.86
C ARG A 137 -22.06 -14.35 -24.14
N ASN A 138 -21.98 -15.67 -24.27
CA ASN A 138 -21.53 -16.35 -25.49
C ASN A 138 -22.34 -15.97 -26.76
N ASP A 139 -23.46 -15.26 -26.61
CA ASP A 139 -24.20 -14.66 -27.72
C ASP A 139 -23.73 -13.21 -27.96
N PRO A 140 -23.00 -12.93 -29.07
CA PRO A 140 -22.51 -11.60 -29.40
C PRO A 140 -23.64 -10.59 -29.72
N ARG A 141 -24.89 -11.03 -29.89
CA ARG A 141 -26.05 -10.16 -30.11
C ARG A 141 -26.77 -9.76 -28.83
N ALA A 142 -26.47 -10.40 -27.71
CA ALA A 142 -27.09 -10.04 -26.44
C ALA A 142 -26.54 -8.67 -25.95
N PRO A 143 -27.39 -7.80 -25.39
CA PRO A 143 -26.94 -6.54 -24.82
C PRO A 143 -25.94 -6.80 -23.69
N LYS A 144 -24.80 -6.10 -23.73
CA LYS A 144 -23.79 -6.15 -22.66
C LYS A 144 -24.41 -5.63 -21.37
N ARG A 145 -24.28 -6.40 -20.29
CA ARG A 145 -24.86 -6.06 -18.98
C ARG A 145 -23.79 -5.48 -18.08
N SER A 146 -24.20 -4.59 -17.17
CA SER A 146 -23.28 -3.98 -16.22
C SER A 146 -23.07 -4.88 -15.01
N ALA A 147 -21.83 -4.98 -14.55
CA ALA A 147 -21.44 -5.59 -13.29
C ALA A 147 -20.33 -4.77 -12.65
N ALA A 148 -20.05 -4.99 -11.37
CA ALA A 148 -18.92 -4.38 -10.68
C ALA A 148 -17.86 -5.45 -10.37
N LEU A 149 -16.61 -5.18 -10.73
CA LEU A 149 -15.45 -5.98 -10.36
C LEU A 149 -14.99 -5.60 -8.94
N ILE A 150 -15.18 -6.51 -7.98
CA ILE A 150 -14.91 -6.27 -6.57
C ILE A 150 -13.43 -6.51 -6.24
N ASP A 151 -12.94 -7.71 -6.56
CA ASP A 151 -11.53 -8.07 -6.39
C ASP A 151 -11.01 -8.85 -7.61
N LEU A 152 -9.70 -8.72 -7.87
CA LEU A 152 -9.02 -9.34 -9.01
C LEU A 152 -7.69 -9.98 -8.60
N SER A 153 -7.39 -11.15 -9.16
CA SER A 153 -6.11 -11.85 -9.07
C SER A 153 -5.73 -12.44 -10.43
N ASN A 154 -4.53 -13.02 -10.53
CA ASN A 154 -4.06 -13.70 -11.74
C ASN A 154 -4.84 -14.99 -12.09
N ARG A 155 -5.68 -15.51 -11.19
CA ARG A 155 -6.44 -16.76 -11.41
C ARG A 155 -7.95 -16.61 -11.33
N GLY A 156 -8.45 -15.43 -10.98
CA GLY A 156 -9.88 -15.22 -10.86
C GLY A 156 -10.24 -13.87 -10.26
N CYS A 157 -11.54 -13.62 -10.16
CA CYS A 157 -12.09 -12.38 -9.64
C CYS A 157 -13.38 -12.60 -8.85
N ARG A 158 -13.87 -11.53 -8.25
CA ARG A 158 -15.26 -11.43 -7.78
C ARG A 158 -16.02 -10.36 -8.54
N LEU A 159 -17.22 -10.71 -8.98
CA LEU A 159 -18.14 -9.80 -9.65
C LEU A 159 -19.40 -9.63 -8.83
N GLN A 160 -19.94 -8.43 -8.75
CA GLN A 160 -21.28 -8.15 -8.28
C GLN A 160 -22.16 -7.82 -9.49
N THR A 161 -23.29 -8.49 -9.62
CA THR A 161 -24.22 -8.30 -10.74
C THR A 161 -25.66 -8.57 -10.31
N SER A 162 -26.63 -7.93 -10.96
CA SER A 162 -28.05 -8.23 -10.77
C SER A 162 -28.51 -9.48 -11.53
N GLU A 163 -27.64 -10.08 -12.35
CA GLU A 163 -27.95 -11.29 -13.08
C GLU A 163 -27.72 -12.55 -12.24
N SER A 164 -28.74 -13.41 -12.19
CA SER A 164 -28.58 -14.74 -11.62
C SER A 164 -27.77 -15.62 -12.56
N LEU A 165 -26.54 -15.95 -12.15
CA LEU A 165 -25.68 -16.92 -12.80
C LEU A 165 -25.45 -18.11 -11.85
N SER A 166 -25.48 -19.30 -12.43
CA SER A 166 -25.31 -20.56 -11.72
C SER A 166 -23.85 -20.98 -11.65
N VAL A 167 -23.51 -21.80 -10.66
CA VAL A 167 -22.18 -22.42 -10.60
C VAL A 167 -21.99 -23.31 -11.82
N GLY A 168 -20.86 -23.15 -12.51
CA GLY A 168 -20.55 -23.82 -13.78
C GLY A 168 -20.78 -22.96 -15.02
N ASP A 169 -21.47 -21.83 -14.90
CA ASP A 169 -21.71 -20.94 -16.04
C ASP A 169 -20.41 -20.28 -16.50
N SER A 170 -20.21 -20.23 -17.82
CA SER A 170 -19.13 -19.48 -18.44
C SER A 170 -19.48 -18.00 -18.52
N VAL A 171 -18.58 -17.15 -18.07
CA VAL A 171 -18.72 -15.70 -18.09
C VAL A 171 -17.57 -15.09 -18.87
N GLU A 172 -17.90 -14.20 -19.80
CA GLU A 172 -16.96 -13.28 -20.41
C GLU A 172 -17.24 -11.89 -19.86
N PHE A 173 -16.19 -11.17 -19.47
CA PHE A 173 -16.36 -9.78 -19.07
C PHE A 173 -15.20 -8.94 -19.56
N THR A 174 -15.48 -7.66 -19.78
CA THR A 174 -14.51 -6.71 -20.29
C THR A 174 -14.23 -5.67 -19.24
N ILE A 175 -12.96 -5.57 -18.85
CA ILE A 175 -12.47 -4.49 -18.00
C ILE A 175 -12.20 -3.28 -18.91
N PRO A 176 -12.88 -2.14 -18.69
CA PRO A 176 -12.60 -0.93 -19.43
C PRO A 176 -11.19 -0.43 -19.08
N VAL A 177 -10.45 0.01 -20.08
CA VAL A 177 -9.21 0.74 -19.84
C VAL A 177 -9.59 2.18 -19.51
N ASN A 178 -9.50 2.53 -18.23
CA ASN A 178 -9.58 3.93 -17.82
C ASN A 178 -8.18 4.53 -17.93
N GLY A 179 -7.97 5.39 -18.92
CA GLY A 179 -6.76 6.23 -19.03
C GLY A 179 -5.46 5.47 -19.33
N GLY A 180 -5.02 5.51 -20.60
CA GLY A 180 -3.60 5.52 -20.97
C GLY A 180 -2.67 4.44 -20.39
N THR A 181 -3.08 3.17 -20.32
CA THR A 181 -2.11 2.10 -20.05
C THR A 181 -1.23 1.82 -21.26
N TRP A 182 0.06 1.65 -20.99
CA TRP A 182 1.15 1.60 -21.97
C TRP A 182 1.30 0.28 -22.72
N CYS A 183 0.57 -0.77 -22.34
CA CYS A 183 0.64 -2.09 -22.96
C CYS A 183 -0.68 -2.44 -23.66
N GLU A 184 -0.67 -2.16 -24.97
CA GLU A 184 -1.76 -2.28 -25.93
C GLU A 184 -3.03 -1.50 -25.55
N PRO A 185 -3.35 -0.41 -26.29
CA PRO A 185 -4.58 0.32 -26.09
C PRO A 185 -5.76 -0.57 -26.44
N GLY A 186 -6.46 -1.08 -25.43
CA GLY A 186 -7.68 -1.81 -25.68
C GLY A 186 -8.27 -2.48 -24.44
N PRO A 187 -9.61 -2.62 -24.38
CA PRO A 187 -10.29 -3.34 -23.32
C PRO A 187 -9.65 -4.71 -23.03
N LEU A 188 -9.53 -5.07 -21.75
CA LEU A 188 -9.05 -6.39 -21.36
C LEU A 188 -10.26 -7.31 -21.18
N THR A 189 -10.49 -8.19 -22.14
CA THR A 189 -11.54 -9.21 -22.07
C THR A 189 -11.01 -10.46 -21.36
N LEU A 190 -11.70 -10.88 -20.30
CA LEU A 190 -11.38 -12.05 -19.52
C LEU A 190 -12.54 -13.05 -19.58
N ARG A 191 -12.19 -14.34 -19.56
CA ARG A 191 -13.15 -15.45 -19.51
C ARG A 191 -12.90 -16.32 -18.30
N GLY A 192 -13.98 -16.84 -17.73
CA GLY A 192 -13.90 -17.75 -16.61
C GLY A 192 -15.21 -18.48 -16.33
N GLU A 193 -15.17 -19.35 -15.34
CA GLU A 193 -16.29 -20.16 -14.89
C GLU A 193 -16.72 -19.71 -13.48
N VAL A 194 -18.03 -19.58 -13.26
CA VAL A 194 -18.59 -19.28 -11.94
C VAL A 194 -18.34 -20.47 -11.02
N ARG A 195 -17.48 -20.29 -10.01
CA ARG A 195 -17.19 -21.31 -8.98
C ARG A 195 -18.09 -21.20 -7.76
N ARG A 196 -18.65 -20.02 -7.52
CA ARG A 196 -19.58 -19.77 -6.42
C ARG A 196 -20.48 -18.59 -6.78
N SER A 197 -21.74 -18.69 -6.38
CA SER A 197 -22.71 -17.60 -6.41
C SER A 197 -23.30 -17.46 -5.01
N ALA A 198 -23.48 -16.23 -4.55
CA ALA A 198 -24.13 -15.90 -3.29
C ALA A 198 -25.05 -14.71 -3.50
N THR A 199 -26.27 -14.78 -2.99
CA THR A 199 -27.21 -13.65 -2.97
C THR A 199 -26.85 -12.73 -1.81
N MET A 200 -26.86 -11.42 -2.04
CA MET A 200 -26.66 -10.45 -0.97
C MET A 200 -27.94 -10.27 -0.15
N SER A 201 -27.85 -10.25 1.18
CA SER A 201 -29.00 -10.21 2.09
C SER A 201 -29.88 -8.96 1.95
N HIS A 202 -29.33 -7.89 1.35
CA HIS A 202 -29.96 -6.57 1.28
C HIS A 202 -30.12 -6.02 -0.15
N SER A 203 -29.73 -6.76 -1.18
CA SER A 203 -29.93 -6.36 -2.58
C SER A 203 -30.33 -7.54 -3.45
N ALA A 204 -30.95 -7.26 -4.60
CA ALA A 204 -31.22 -8.28 -5.61
C ALA A 204 -29.95 -8.70 -6.38
N ASP A 205 -28.76 -8.30 -5.90
CA ASP A 205 -27.50 -8.62 -6.55
C ASP A 205 -26.92 -9.95 -6.07
N PHE A 206 -26.17 -10.55 -6.97
CA PHE A 206 -25.39 -11.76 -6.77
C PHE A 206 -23.91 -11.41 -6.75
N LEU A 207 -23.21 -11.98 -5.77
CA LEU A 207 -21.76 -11.99 -5.71
C LEU A 207 -21.25 -13.30 -6.33
N LEU A 208 -20.56 -13.18 -7.45
CA LEU A 208 -20.00 -14.28 -8.21
C LEU A 208 -18.51 -14.39 -7.94
N ALA A 209 -18.03 -15.59 -7.59
CA ALA A 209 -16.60 -15.90 -7.62
C ALA A 209 -16.28 -16.62 -8.92
N VAL A 210 -15.47 -15.98 -9.76
CA VAL A 210 -15.13 -16.48 -11.10
C VAL A 210 -13.69 -16.97 -11.11
N ALA A 211 -13.46 -18.19 -11.57
CA ALA A 211 -12.12 -18.70 -11.84
C ALA A 211 -11.81 -18.57 -13.33
N PHE A 212 -10.65 -18.03 -13.66
CA PHE A 212 -10.27 -17.87 -15.06
C PHE A 212 -9.91 -19.20 -15.71
N GLU A 213 -10.10 -19.25 -17.03
CA GLU A 213 -9.74 -20.43 -17.83
C GLU A 213 -8.24 -20.73 -17.73
N ALA A 214 -7.89 -22.00 -17.55
CA ALA A 214 -6.49 -22.44 -17.51
C ALA A 214 -5.78 -22.20 -18.85
N SER A 215 -6.53 -22.22 -19.96
CA SER A 215 -6.08 -21.96 -21.33
C SER A 215 -5.92 -20.47 -21.66
N MET A 216 -6.03 -19.56 -20.68
CA MET A 216 -5.83 -18.12 -20.91
C MET A 216 -4.47 -17.88 -21.59
N PRO A 217 -4.43 -17.20 -22.75
CA PRO A 217 -3.19 -16.85 -23.44
C PRO A 217 -2.23 -16.06 -22.55
N GLU A 218 -0.93 -16.32 -22.69
CA GLU A 218 0.10 -15.67 -21.86
C GLU A 218 0.13 -14.15 -22.05
N SER A 219 -0.17 -13.65 -23.25
CA SER A 219 -0.30 -12.21 -23.50
C SER A 219 -1.39 -11.55 -22.64
N ILE A 220 -2.54 -12.21 -22.49
CA ILE A 220 -3.64 -11.74 -21.64
C ILE A 220 -3.23 -11.81 -20.17
N ARG A 221 -2.54 -12.88 -19.75
CA ARG A 221 -2.03 -13.05 -18.38
C ARG A 221 -1.03 -11.97 -18.00
N THR A 222 -0.11 -11.61 -18.90
CA THR A 222 0.85 -10.53 -18.71
C THR A 222 0.14 -9.18 -18.57
N ARG A 223 -0.83 -8.88 -19.44
CA ARG A 223 -1.64 -7.65 -19.34
C ARG A 223 -2.46 -7.59 -18.05
N LEU A 224 -3.05 -8.71 -17.64
CA LEU A 224 -3.76 -8.84 -16.38
C LEU A 224 -2.83 -8.59 -15.17
N THR A 225 -1.63 -9.15 -15.18
CA THR A 225 -0.64 -8.95 -14.11
C THR A 225 -0.23 -7.49 -14.03
N ALA A 226 0.03 -6.84 -15.17
CA ALA A 226 0.35 -5.42 -15.22
C ALA A 226 -0.80 -4.56 -14.67
N LEU A 227 -2.04 -4.87 -15.03
CA LEU A 227 -3.24 -4.19 -14.51
C LEU A 227 -3.40 -4.37 -13.00
N ILE A 228 -3.19 -5.58 -12.48
CA ILE A 228 -3.25 -5.86 -11.03
C ILE A 228 -2.18 -5.06 -10.29
N ASN A 229 -0.95 -5.01 -10.82
CA ASN A 229 0.14 -4.24 -10.23
C ASN A 229 -0.17 -2.73 -10.24
N GLN A 230 -0.78 -2.24 -11.31
CA GLN A 230 -1.23 -0.85 -11.40
C GLN A 230 -2.29 -0.54 -10.34
N TRP A 231 -3.35 -1.35 -10.22
CA TRP A 231 -4.38 -1.14 -9.20
C TRP A 231 -3.88 -1.34 -7.77
N ALA A 232 -2.91 -2.25 -7.56
CA ALA A 232 -2.23 -2.38 -6.28
C ALA A 232 -1.47 -1.10 -5.91
N SER A 233 -1.05 -0.32 -6.91
CA SER A 233 -0.32 0.94 -6.74
C SER A 233 -1.24 2.17 -6.67
N GLY A 234 -2.55 2.01 -6.94
CA GLY A 234 -3.56 3.09 -6.98
C GLY A 234 -3.80 3.67 -8.39
N PRO A 235 -4.96 4.32 -8.65
CA PRO A 235 -5.29 4.88 -9.95
C PRO A 235 -4.44 6.12 -10.30
N LEU A 236 -4.04 6.22 -11.57
CA LEU A 236 -3.54 7.46 -12.17
C LEU A 236 -4.78 8.30 -12.56
N SER A 237 -5.01 9.42 -11.87
CA SER A 237 -6.23 10.22 -12.09
C SER A 237 -6.09 11.17 -13.28
N SER A 238 -7.02 11.02 -14.22
CA SER A 238 -7.48 12.05 -15.14
C SER A 238 -9.00 11.96 -15.24
N ASP A 239 -9.73 12.60 -14.33
CA ASP A 239 -10.84 13.52 -14.65
C ASP A 239 -11.56 14.06 -13.39
N ARG A 240 -11.83 15.37 -13.39
CA ARG A 240 -12.53 16.14 -12.36
C ARG A 240 -14.04 16.08 -12.57
N ARG A 241 -14.81 15.80 -11.51
CA ARG A 241 -16.15 16.39 -11.32
C ARG A 241 -16.31 16.88 -9.88
N ILE A 242 -16.50 18.19 -9.77
CA ILE A 242 -16.75 18.93 -8.54
C ILE A 242 -18.12 18.52 -7.99
N VAL A 243 -18.19 18.15 -6.71
CA VAL A 243 -19.41 18.25 -5.91
C VAL A 243 -19.01 18.92 -4.60
N GLY A 244 -19.46 20.16 -4.43
CA GLY A 244 -19.31 20.93 -3.20
C GLY A 244 -20.33 20.47 -2.17
N ASP A 245 -19.83 19.86 -1.10
CA ASP A 245 -20.38 19.87 0.25
C ASP A 245 -19.45 18.99 1.10
N ALA A 246 -18.26 19.52 1.39
CA ALA A 246 -17.39 18.94 2.42
C ALA A 246 -17.82 19.53 3.77
N PRO A 247 -17.94 18.72 4.84
CA PRO A 247 -18.26 19.23 6.17
C PRO A 247 -17.14 20.16 6.68
N PRO A 248 -17.47 21.19 7.47
CA PRO A 248 -16.51 22.17 7.95
C PRO A 248 -15.39 21.53 8.77
N ILE A 249 -14.18 22.05 8.62
CA ILE A 249 -12.99 21.52 9.29
C ILE A 249 -13.10 21.88 10.78
N PRO A 250 -12.94 20.93 11.72
CA PRO A 250 -12.97 21.25 13.14
C PRO A 250 -11.77 22.14 13.52
N PRO A 251 -11.97 23.17 14.36
CA PRO A 251 -10.93 24.13 14.68
C PRO A 251 -9.75 23.44 15.38
N CYS A 252 -8.56 23.64 14.83
CA CYS A 252 -7.32 23.03 15.30
C CYS A 252 -6.28 24.10 15.64
N ARG A 253 -5.64 23.98 16.82
CA ARG A 253 -4.48 24.79 17.22
C ARG A 253 -3.20 23.98 17.08
N LEU A 254 -2.26 24.49 16.29
CA LEU A 254 -0.99 23.82 16.05
C LEU A 254 0.07 24.28 17.07
N PRO A 255 0.87 23.37 17.66
CA PRO A 255 1.92 23.73 18.63
C PRO A 255 3.02 24.64 18.07
N SER A 256 3.22 24.63 16.75
CA SER A 256 4.22 25.45 16.05
C SER A 256 3.76 26.88 15.78
N LEU A 257 2.47 27.18 15.92
CA LEU A 257 1.85 28.49 15.71
C LEU A 257 0.79 28.74 16.80
N PRO A 258 1.21 28.97 18.06
CA PRO A 258 0.30 28.94 19.22
C PRO A 258 -0.77 30.04 19.20
N ASP A 259 -0.59 31.08 18.39
CA ASP A 259 -1.48 32.23 18.27
C ASP A 259 -2.45 32.13 17.07
N LEU A 260 -2.35 31.09 16.23
CA LEU A 260 -3.19 30.89 15.05
C LEU A 260 -4.16 29.73 15.27
N THR A 261 -5.46 30.00 15.21
CA THR A 261 -6.51 28.96 15.20
C THR A 261 -6.97 28.79 13.77
N LEU A 262 -6.81 27.59 13.20
CA LEU A 262 -7.24 27.30 11.84
C LEU A 262 -8.72 26.93 11.88
N ASP A 263 -9.56 27.81 11.35
CA ASP A 263 -10.99 27.64 11.13
C ASP A 263 -11.41 28.24 9.78
N ASP A 264 -12.66 28.01 9.40
CA ASP A 264 -13.22 28.45 8.11
C ASP A 264 -13.29 29.99 7.97
N GLU A 265 -13.05 30.75 9.04
CA GLU A 265 -13.00 32.22 9.02
C GLU A 265 -11.59 32.73 8.71
N THR A 266 -10.56 31.95 9.06
CA THR A 266 -9.14 32.33 8.93
C THR A 266 -8.50 31.84 7.61
N ASP A 267 -9.11 30.87 6.93
CA ASP A 267 -8.60 30.32 5.65
C ASP A 267 -9.75 30.00 4.66
N PRO A 268 -10.35 31.01 4.01
CA PRO A 268 -11.41 30.78 3.04
C PRO A 268 -10.88 30.02 1.81
N PRO A 269 -11.70 29.17 1.16
CA PRO A 269 -11.26 28.40 0.00
C PRO A 269 -10.76 29.31 -1.12
N ILE A 270 -9.48 29.18 -1.45
CA ILE A 270 -8.84 29.93 -2.53
C ILE A 270 -9.41 29.46 -3.86
N LEU A 271 -10.29 30.28 -4.45
CA LEU A 271 -10.76 30.11 -5.82
C LEU A 271 -9.79 30.83 -6.76
N ALA A 272 -8.76 30.11 -7.23
CA ALA A 272 -7.85 30.63 -8.24
C ALA A 272 -8.48 30.54 -9.64
N ASN A 273 -8.97 31.68 -10.14
CA ASN A 273 -9.21 31.92 -11.56
C ASN A 273 -7.92 32.48 -12.18
N SER A 274 -7.35 31.76 -13.16
CA SER A 274 -6.49 32.24 -14.28
C SER A 274 -5.08 31.64 -14.43
N GLU A 275 -4.70 31.61 -15.72
CA GLU A 275 -3.50 31.13 -16.40
C GLU A 275 -2.20 31.80 -15.95
N VAL A 276 -1.10 31.05 -15.87
CA VAL A 276 0.28 31.59 -15.84
C VAL A 276 1.13 30.85 -16.87
N ARG A 277 1.64 31.60 -17.86
CA ARG A 277 2.73 31.19 -18.76
C ARG A 277 4.07 31.60 -18.17
N VAL A 278 5.06 30.70 -18.18
CA VAL A 278 6.47 31.06 -17.95
C VAL A 278 7.37 30.34 -18.97
N SER A 279 8.29 31.10 -19.57
CA SER A 279 9.34 30.65 -20.50
C SER A 279 10.60 30.24 -19.73
N LEU A 280 11.34 29.25 -20.25
CA LEU A 280 12.58 28.73 -19.67
C LEU A 280 13.82 29.29 -20.38
N GLU A 281 14.79 29.79 -19.61
CA GLU A 281 16.17 29.98 -20.06
C GLU A 281 17.08 28.84 -19.54
N THR A 282 18.08 28.50 -20.34
CA THR A 282 18.99 27.37 -20.11
C THR A 282 20.34 27.88 -19.58
N GLN A 283 20.85 27.33 -18.49
CA GLN A 283 22.29 27.41 -18.17
C GLN A 283 22.87 26.11 -17.62
N ARG A 284 24.07 25.78 -18.11
CA ARG A 284 24.95 24.65 -17.77
C ARG A 284 25.99 25.04 -16.71
N ALA A 285 26.38 24.09 -15.84
CA ALA A 285 27.75 23.75 -15.39
C ALA A 285 27.64 22.89 -14.10
N ALA A 286 28.10 21.63 -14.01
CA ALA A 286 29.46 21.07 -14.02
C ALA A 286 30.11 20.89 -12.62
N GLY A 287 30.18 19.63 -12.15
CA GLY A 287 31.37 18.98 -11.58
C GLY A 287 31.60 18.99 -10.06
N ALA A 288 31.71 17.81 -9.43
CA ALA A 288 32.93 17.30 -8.77
C ALA A 288 32.67 16.05 -7.88
N GLN A 289 33.57 15.07 -7.99
CA GLN A 289 33.61 13.79 -7.27
C GLN A 289 34.24 13.91 -5.88
N GLY A 290 33.83 13.03 -4.95
CA GLY A 290 34.55 12.76 -3.71
C GLY A 290 33.93 11.59 -2.93
N THR A 291 34.66 10.47 -2.83
CA THR A 291 34.25 9.25 -2.14
C THR A 291 34.93 9.16 -0.77
N GLU A 292 34.16 9.02 0.31
CA GLU A 292 34.45 8.37 1.63
C GLU A 292 33.46 8.88 2.72
N PRO A 293 33.38 8.24 3.91
CA PRO A 293 32.73 6.98 4.27
C PRO A 293 31.32 7.22 4.87
N THR A 294 30.54 6.15 5.06
CA THR A 294 29.10 6.17 5.38
C THR A 294 28.79 6.59 6.83
N THR A 295 28.97 7.86 7.15
CA THR A 295 28.16 8.53 8.18
C THR A 295 26.84 8.94 7.54
N ASP A 296 25.72 8.69 8.22
CA ASP A 296 24.42 9.06 7.70
C ASP A 296 24.27 10.59 7.73
N ARG A 297 24.69 11.28 6.65
CA ARG A 297 24.66 12.75 6.51
C ARG A 297 23.24 13.31 6.27
N ARG A 298 22.21 12.50 6.44
CA ARG A 298 20.83 12.83 6.04
C ARG A 298 20.16 13.70 7.10
N GLN A 299 19.51 14.79 6.67
CA GLN A 299 18.80 15.72 7.55
C GLN A 299 17.28 15.46 7.61
N ARG A 300 16.70 14.73 6.65
CA ARG A 300 15.25 14.50 6.54
C ARG A 300 14.89 13.02 6.49
N ALA A 301 13.72 12.69 7.03
CA ALA A 301 13.18 11.33 7.05
C ALA A 301 12.81 10.85 5.63
N ARG A 302 12.98 9.55 5.39
CA ARG A 302 12.59 8.85 4.16
C ARG A 302 11.62 7.73 4.50
N GLY A 303 10.55 7.59 3.73
CA GLY A 303 9.65 6.44 3.79
C GLY A 303 9.88 5.51 2.60
N ARG A 304 9.49 4.24 2.75
CA ARG A 304 9.55 3.26 1.66
C ARG A 304 8.41 3.58 0.67
N PHE A 305 8.76 3.78 -0.59
CA PHE A 305 7.84 4.17 -1.64
C PHE A 305 8.05 3.21 -2.80
N GLN A 306 7.24 2.16 -2.91
CA GLN A 306 7.31 1.19 -3.99
C GLN A 306 6.11 1.38 -4.91
N SER A 307 6.19 2.38 -5.76
CA SER A 307 5.15 2.69 -6.74
C SER A 307 5.78 3.00 -8.09
N PRO A 308 5.14 2.61 -9.21
CA PRO A 308 5.53 3.09 -10.52
C PRO A 308 5.39 4.61 -10.61
N LEU A 309 6.34 5.22 -11.31
CA LEU A 309 6.46 6.64 -11.56
C LEU A 309 6.44 6.85 -13.05
N VAL A 310 5.59 7.75 -13.52
CA VAL A 310 5.66 8.22 -14.90
C VAL A 310 6.71 9.32 -14.96
N VAL A 311 7.67 9.13 -15.86
CA VAL A 311 8.72 10.08 -16.16
C VAL A 311 8.45 10.71 -17.51
N GLU A 312 8.52 12.03 -17.60
CA GLU A 312 8.43 12.77 -18.85
C GLU A 312 9.83 13.27 -19.28
N ARG A 313 10.25 12.89 -20.48
CA ARG A 313 11.46 13.35 -21.19
C ARG A 313 11.10 13.87 -22.58
N ASP A 314 12.02 14.61 -23.18
CA ASP A 314 11.90 15.10 -24.57
C ASP A 314 11.75 13.95 -25.59
N GLU A 315 12.34 12.79 -25.29
CA GLU A 315 12.31 11.57 -26.13
C GLU A 315 11.00 10.77 -25.97
N GLY A 316 10.14 11.19 -25.03
CA GLY A 316 8.89 10.54 -24.69
C GLY A 316 8.85 10.02 -23.25
N PRO A 317 7.67 9.66 -22.74
CA PRO A 317 7.55 9.21 -21.36
C PRO A 317 8.00 7.75 -21.18
N PHE A 318 8.45 7.42 -19.98
CA PHE A 318 8.78 6.04 -19.57
C PHE A 318 8.48 5.83 -18.09
N VAL A 319 8.57 4.60 -17.60
CA VAL A 319 8.17 4.23 -16.24
C VAL A 319 9.39 3.85 -15.41
N LEU A 320 9.50 4.44 -14.22
CA LEU A 320 10.45 4.03 -13.18
C LEU A 320 9.71 3.40 -12.01
N ILE A 321 10.41 2.59 -11.22
CA ILE A 321 9.88 2.06 -9.97
C ILE A 321 10.56 2.78 -8.81
N GLY A 322 9.80 3.51 -8.01
CA GLY A 322 10.32 4.11 -6.77
C GLY A 322 10.72 3.04 -5.74
N ARG A 323 11.67 3.38 -4.86
CA ARG A 323 12.08 2.54 -3.72
C ARG A 323 11.87 3.24 -2.38
N ASP A 324 12.28 4.49 -2.28
CA ASP A 324 12.05 5.34 -1.11
C ASP A 324 11.80 6.78 -1.53
N LEU A 325 11.06 7.52 -0.71
CA LEU A 325 10.67 8.91 -0.94
C LEU A 325 10.99 9.74 0.31
N SER A 326 11.49 10.95 0.10
CA SER A 326 11.58 12.04 1.07
C SER A 326 11.06 13.33 0.47
N ALA A 327 10.90 14.36 1.30
CA ALA A 327 10.52 15.70 0.86
C ALA A 327 11.48 16.34 -0.17
N SER A 328 12.73 15.89 -0.25
CA SER A 328 13.77 16.52 -1.09
C SER A 328 14.34 15.60 -2.17
N GLY A 329 13.80 14.40 -2.33
CA GLY A 329 14.32 13.43 -3.28
C GLY A 329 13.81 12.03 -3.06
N MET A 330 14.21 11.13 -3.95
CA MET A 330 13.79 9.74 -3.88
C MET A 330 14.86 8.80 -4.43
N ARG A 331 14.66 7.51 -4.28
CA ARG A 331 15.47 6.48 -4.96
C ARG A 331 14.56 5.69 -5.89
N VAL A 332 15.05 5.39 -7.08
CA VAL A 332 14.37 4.58 -8.09
C VAL A 332 15.19 3.34 -8.42
N GLU A 333 14.57 2.33 -9.01
CA GLU A 333 15.27 1.15 -9.51
C GLU A 333 16.27 1.47 -10.61
N PRO A 334 17.30 0.62 -10.82
CA PRO A 334 18.20 0.77 -11.96
C PRO A 334 17.41 0.74 -13.27
N HIS A 335 17.68 1.70 -14.16
CA HIS A 335 17.13 1.76 -15.50
C HIS A 335 18.27 1.97 -16.51
N PRO A 336 18.33 1.22 -17.63
CA PRO A 336 19.44 1.30 -18.58
C PRO A 336 19.60 2.68 -19.22
N ASP A 337 18.50 3.44 -19.32
CA ASP A 337 18.48 4.76 -19.97
C ASP A 337 18.67 5.93 -18.99
N LEU A 338 18.93 5.63 -17.70
CA LEU A 338 19.23 6.65 -16.68
C LEU A 338 20.73 6.76 -16.46
N HIS A 339 21.23 8.00 -16.49
CA HIS A 339 22.61 8.33 -16.17
C HIS A 339 22.66 9.45 -15.12
N VAL A 340 23.75 9.50 -14.35
CA VAL A 340 23.99 10.61 -13.41
C VAL A 340 24.13 11.93 -14.19
N GLY A 341 23.40 12.95 -13.75
CA GLY A 341 23.26 14.25 -14.39
C GLY A 341 22.03 14.37 -15.29
N ASP A 342 21.30 13.27 -15.55
CA ASP A 342 20.03 13.33 -16.28
C ASP A 342 19.02 14.17 -15.50
N ARG A 343 18.30 15.03 -16.22
CA ARG A 343 17.21 15.84 -15.69
C ARG A 343 15.91 15.52 -16.41
N PHE A 344 14.83 15.37 -15.66
CA PHE A 344 13.50 15.06 -16.19
C PHE A 344 12.43 15.43 -15.18
N ARG A 345 11.16 15.26 -15.55
CA ARG A 345 10.03 15.47 -14.64
C ARG A 345 9.41 14.14 -14.23
N ILE A 346 8.96 14.04 -12.98
CA ILE A 346 8.19 12.91 -12.47
C ILE A 346 6.86 13.38 -11.91
N GLY A 347 5.81 12.57 -12.07
CA GLY A 347 4.54 12.76 -11.37
C GLY A 347 4.46 11.90 -10.11
N LEU A 348 4.27 12.52 -8.94
CA LEU A 348 4.00 11.82 -7.68
C LEU A 348 2.53 11.94 -7.28
N HIS A 349 1.88 10.80 -7.09
CA HIS A 349 0.49 10.74 -6.62
C HIS A 349 0.45 10.53 -5.11
N GLY A 350 -0.29 11.41 -4.42
CA GLY A 350 -0.59 11.26 -3.00
C GLY A 350 -1.66 10.21 -2.72
N PRO A 351 -1.94 9.93 -1.43
CA PRO A 351 -2.98 8.97 -1.02
C PRO A 351 -4.41 9.46 -1.31
N GLY A 352 -4.61 10.76 -1.54
CA GLY A 352 -5.90 11.35 -1.86
C GLY A 352 -6.13 11.49 -3.37
N PRO A 353 -7.39 11.68 -3.80
CA PRO A 353 -7.73 12.01 -5.18
C PRO A 353 -7.31 13.45 -5.49
N GLY A 354 -6.04 13.64 -5.86
CA GLY A 354 -5.45 14.93 -6.22
C GLY A 354 -4.69 14.88 -7.55
N GLU A 355 -4.39 16.05 -8.10
CA GLU A 355 -3.47 16.18 -9.23
C GLU A 355 -2.07 15.69 -8.81
N PRO A 356 -1.31 15.01 -9.69
CA PRO A 356 0.05 14.59 -9.35
C PRO A 356 0.93 15.81 -9.08
N HIS A 357 1.79 15.72 -8.07
CA HIS A 357 2.86 16.68 -7.89
C HIS A 357 3.92 16.42 -8.95
N VAL A 358 4.00 17.31 -9.94
CA VAL A 358 5.00 17.25 -11.00
C VAL A 358 6.29 17.90 -10.50
N LEU A 359 7.34 17.10 -10.35
CA LEU A 359 8.63 17.54 -9.81
C LEU A 359 9.70 17.48 -10.90
N ALA A 360 10.47 18.54 -11.04
CA ALA A 360 11.75 18.48 -11.74
C ALA A 360 12.75 17.71 -10.88
N VAL A 361 13.49 16.78 -11.47
CA VAL A 361 14.45 15.95 -10.75
C VAL A 361 15.75 15.81 -11.51
N GLU A 362 16.84 15.68 -10.75
CA GLU A 362 18.17 15.36 -11.25
C GLU A 362 18.65 14.02 -10.68
N VAL A 363 19.23 13.17 -11.52
CA VAL A 363 19.94 11.96 -11.09
C VAL A 363 21.29 12.37 -10.51
N VAL A 364 21.40 12.47 -9.19
CA VAL A 364 22.64 12.93 -8.53
C VAL A 364 23.61 11.81 -8.18
N ARG A 365 23.14 10.55 -8.20
CA ARG A 365 23.94 9.40 -7.78
C ARG A 365 23.47 8.09 -8.40
N ASP A 366 24.43 7.23 -8.74
CA ASP A 366 24.22 5.81 -9.08
C ASP A 366 24.64 4.94 -7.88
N ASP A 367 23.69 4.20 -7.30
CA ASP A 367 23.92 3.25 -6.20
C ASP A 367 24.08 1.80 -6.70
N GLY A 368 24.36 1.61 -7.99
CA GLY A 368 24.54 0.33 -8.67
C GLY A 368 23.28 -0.54 -8.61
N PRO A 369 23.33 -1.77 -8.06
CA PRO A 369 22.15 -2.63 -7.97
C PRO A 369 21.04 -2.06 -7.07
N ASN A 370 21.37 -1.06 -6.25
CA ASN A 370 20.40 -0.37 -5.40
C ASN A 370 19.62 0.72 -6.15
N GLY A 371 19.99 1.04 -7.39
CA GLY A 371 19.30 1.98 -8.28
C GLY A 371 19.86 3.39 -8.24
N PHE A 372 19.07 4.37 -8.66
CA PHE A 372 19.51 5.76 -8.80
C PHE A 372 18.93 6.66 -7.72
N GLY A 373 19.77 7.55 -7.19
CA GLY A 373 19.37 8.61 -6.27
C GLY A 373 18.94 9.85 -7.04
N LEU A 374 17.68 10.26 -6.86
CA LEU A 374 17.10 11.46 -7.44
C LEU A 374 17.01 12.56 -6.38
N VAL A 375 17.36 13.79 -6.75
CA VAL A 375 17.06 15.00 -5.96
C VAL A 375 15.97 15.77 -6.67
N PHE A 376 15.07 16.36 -5.90
CA PHE A 376 14.03 17.23 -6.43
C PHE A 376 14.58 18.65 -6.55
N ASP A 377 14.51 19.20 -7.76
CA ASP A 377 14.94 20.56 -8.07
C ASP A 377 13.80 21.54 -7.76
N GLU A 378 14.14 22.66 -7.10
CA GLU A 378 13.24 23.80 -6.87
C GLU A 378 11.87 23.44 -6.28
N VAL A 379 11.85 22.57 -5.26
CA VAL A 379 10.61 22.28 -4.52
C VAL A 379 10.23 23.48 -3.66
N ASP A 380 9.11 24.13 -4.00
CA ASP A 380 8.53 25.19 -3.19
C ASP A 380 8.05 24.66 -1.82
N GLU A 381 7.78 25.57 -0.88
CA GLU A 381 7.42 25.19 0.49
C GLU A 381 6.09 24.43 0.59
N GLU A 382 5.12 24.73 -0.28
CA GLU A 382 3.82 24.06 -0.31
C GLU A 382 3.98 22.61 -0.81
N THR A 383 4.65 22.43 -1.94
CA THR A 383 4.98 21.12 -2.50
C THR A 383 5.82 20.30 -1.52
N ALA A 384 6.79 20.90 -0.83
CA ALA A 384 7.57 20.21 0.18
C ALA A 384 6.71 19.70 1.35
N ARG A 385 5.75 20.51 1.82
CA ARG A 385 4.80 20.11 2.87
C ARG A 385 3.87 18.98 2.40
N GLU A 386 3.40 19.01 1.16
CA GLU A 386 2.59 17.92 0.60
C GLU A 386 3.40 16.63 0.43
N LEU A 387 4.66 16.72 0.02
CA LEU A 387 5.57 15.56 -0.02
C LEU A 387 5.84 15.01 1.39
N GLU A 388 5.98 15.86 2.39
CA GLU A 388 6.09 15.43 3.79
C GLU A 388 4.84 14.68 4.26
N LYS A 389 3.64 15.18 3.91
CA LYS A 389 2.38 14.47 4.16
C LYS A 389 2.34 13.13 3.43
N MET A 390 2.72 13.09 2.16
CA MET A 390 2.76 11.86 1.37
C MET A 390 3.70 10.83 2.01
N VAL A 391 4.89 11.25 2.42
CA VAL A 391 5.88 10.40 3.10
C VAL A 391 5.35 9.90 4.45
N ALA A 392 4.62 10.73 5.18
CA ALA A 392 3.97 10.35 6.43
C ALA A 392 2.84 9.33 6.23
N CYS A 393 2.16 9.35 5.08
CA CYS A 393 1.08 8.43 4.73
C CYS A 393 1.53 7.13 4.04
N LEU A 394 2.85 6.93 3.82
CA LEU A 394 3.36 5.68 3.26
C LEU A 394 3.01 4.51 4.18
N PRO A 395 2.68 3.32 3.62
CA PRO A 395 1.99 2.28 4.35
C PRO A 395 2.68 1.95 5.67
N ASP A 396 1.91 2.02 6.76
CA ASP A 396 2.38 1.76 8.13
C ASP A 396 2.86 0.33 8.33
N VAL A 397 2.47 -0.58 7.43
CA VAL A 397 2.70 -2.02 7.52
C VAL A 397 3.73 -2.48 6.50
N GLU A 398 4.87 -2.97 6.98
CA GLU A 398 5.96 -3.52 6.16
C GLU A 398 6.16 -5.03 6.43
N SER A 399 6.29 -5.82 5.36
CA SER A 399 6.78 -7.20 5.44
C SER A 399 8.28 -7.23 5.78
N LEU A 400 8.64 -7.97 6.83
CA LEU A 400 10.02 -8.20 7.23
C LEU A 400 10.62 -9.49 6.62
N GLU A 401 9.81 -10.34 5.99
CA GLU A 401 10.24 -11.65 5.47
C GLU A 401 10.97 -11.56 4.12
N ASP A 402 10.63 -10.58 3.27
CA ASP A 402 11.02 -10.59 1.84
C ASP A 402 12.36 -9.91 1.51
N GLY A 403 13.23 -9.72 2.51
CA GLY A 403 14.50 -9.01 2.33
C GLY A 403 14.34 -7.56 1.86
N GLU A 404 15.45 -6.85 1.62
CA GLU A 404 15.40 -5.45 1.12
C GLU A 404 14.86 -5.35 -0.33
N ILE A 405 14.71 -6.48 -1.04
CA ILE A 405 14.46 -6.52 -2.49
C ILE A 405 12.98 -6.80 -2.83
N ALA A 406 12.20 -7.50 -1.99
CA ALA A 406 10.86 -7.94 -2.40
C ALA A 406 9.71 -7.59 -1.43
N GLY A 407 9.95 -6.79 -0.39
CA GLY A 407 8.90 -6.40 0.57
C GLY A 407 7.82 -5.47 0.00
N LEU A 408 6.95 -6.00 -0.86
CA LEU A 408 5.67 -5.40 -1.22
C LEU A 408 4.98 -4.92 0.06
N GLY A 409 4.55 -3.66 0.10
CA GLY A 409 3.66 -3.17 1.14
C GLY A 409 2.50 -4.15 1.28
N ALA A 410 2.22 -4.58 2.51
CA ALA A 410 1.13 -5.52 2.73
C ALA A 410 -0.19 -4.77 2.51
N ILE A 411 -0.76 -4.85 1.31
CA ILE A 411 -2.11 -4.36 1.06
C ILE A 411 -3.06 -5.24 1.86
N LEU A 412 -3.69 -4.59 2.82
CA LEU A 412 -4.50 -5.19 3.86
C LEU A 412 -5.95 -4.94 3.45
N SER A 413 -6.57 -5.90 2.78
CA SER A 413 -7.98 -5.82 2.38
C SER A 413 -8.86 -6.67 3.30
N GLU A 414 -9.91 -6.07 3.85
CA GLU A 414 -10.93 -6.78 4.62
C GLU A 414 -11.94 -7.48 3.70
N ILE A 415 -12.31 -8.72 4.03
CA ILE A 415 -13.47 -9.39 3.45
C ILE A 415 -14.59 -9.28 4.46
N MET A 416 -15.49 -8.31 4.26
CA MET A 416 -16.75 -8.26 5.01
C MET A 416 -17.55 -9.51 4.65
N SER A 417 -17.91 -10.30 5.67
CA SER A 417 -18.85 -11.41 5.56
C SER A 417 -19.93 -11.14 6.59
N ASP A 418 -21.18 -11.05 6.15
CA ASP A 418 -22.35 -10.94 7.02
C ASP A 418 -22.58 -12.24 7.80
#